data_AF-A0A8T0YPB8-F1
#
_entry.id   AF-A0A8T0YPB8-F1
#
_cell.length_a   1.000
_cell.length_b   1.000
_cell.length_c   1.000
_cell.angle_alpha   90.00
_cell.angle_beta   90.00
_cell.angle_gamma   90.00
#
_symmetry.space_group_name_H-M   'P 1'
#
loop_
_entity.id
_entity.type
_entity.pdbx_description
1 polymer ?
#
loop_
_entity_poly.entity_id
_entity_poly.type
_entity_poly.pdbx_seq_one_letter_code
_entity_poly.pdbx_strand_id
1 'polypeptide(L)'
;MGRWMKIQQKRGLIKKASERPDMTQEALAVWAKATYKLKRVPAQTTISDILKTAIKIMSDDYGNGRRCKPLRVTSAALENQLWAWI
;
A
#
# COMPACT_ATOMS: atom_id res chain seq x y z
N MET A 1 14.29 2.30 10.85
CA MET A 1 12.90 2.58 10.44
C MET A 1 12.20 1.27 10.13
N GLY A 2 11.02 1.00 10.70
CA GLY A 2 10.30 -0.27 10.49
C GLY A 2 9.89 -0.45 9.03
N ARG A 3 9.82 -1.69 8.55
CA ARG A 3 9.40 -2.04 7.19
C ARG A 3 8.01 -1.45 6.93
N TRP A 4 7.92 -0.41 6.10
CA TRP A 4 6.65 0.20 5.70
C TRP A 4 5.89 -0.74 4.75
N MET A 5 4.55 -0.73 4.81
CA MET A 5 3.69 -1.41 3.83
C MET A 5 4.05 -1.07 2.38
N LYS A 6 4.13 -2.11 1.54
CA LYS A 6 4.29 -1.99 0.09
C LYS A 6 3.01 -1.48 -0.58
N ILE A 7 3.11 -0.93 -1.78
CA ILE A 7 1.98 -0.44 -2.58
C ILE A 7 0.92 -1.54 -2.78
N GLN A 8 1.34 -2.76 -3.09
CA GLN A 8 0.43 -3.92 -3.18
C GLN A 8 -0.35 -4.17 -1.88
N GLN A 9 0.31 -4.05 -0.73
CA GLN A 9 -0.32 -4.25 0.57
C GLN A 9 -1.32 -3.12 0.88
N LYS A 10 -1.00 -1.88 0.47
CA LYS A 10 -1.92 -0.73 0.56
C LYS A 10 -3.15 -0.97 -0.32
N ARG A 11 -2.97 -1.41 -1.58
CA ARG A 11 -4.07 -1.75 -2.50
C ARG A 11 -4.96 -2.86 -1.94
N GLY A 12 -4.37 -3.92 -1.39
CA GLY A 12 -5.14 -4.99 -0.74
C GLY A 12 -5.90 -4.52 0.50
N LEU A 13 -5.35 -3.57 1.26
CA LEU A 13 -6.05 -2.94 2.38
C LEU A 13 -7.26 -2.11 1.92
N ILE A 14 -7.09 -1.32 0.86
CA ILE A 14 -8.18 -0.54 0.26
C ILE A 14 -9.29 -1.48 -0.23
N LYS A 15 -8.93 -2.56 -0.93
CA LYS A 15 -9.89 -3.58 -1.36
C LYS A 15 -10.63 -4.19 -0.17
N LYS A 16 -9.92 -4.50 0.91
CA LYS A 16 -10.54 -5.05 2.12
C LYS A 16 -11.52 -4.09 2.78
N ALA A 17 -11.19 -2.80 2.81
CA ALA A 17 -12.07 -1.75 3.32
C ALA A 17 -13.33 -1.60 2.45
N SER A 18 -13.22 -1.72 1.11
CA SER A 18 -14.40 -1.72 0.24
C SER A 18 -15.28 -2.96 0.38
N GLU A 19 -14.70 -4.13 0.67
CA GLU A 19 -15.44 -5.37 0.91
C GLU A 19 -16.19 -5.37 2.24
N ARG A 20 -15.69 -4.63 3.24
CA ARG A 20 -16.25 -4.57 4.59
C ARG A 20 -16.25 -3.13 5.11
N PRO A 21 -17.21 -2.30 4.66
CA PRO A 21 -17.32 -0.91 5.12
C PRO A 21 -17.62 -0.82 6.63
N ASP A 22 -18.20 -1.87 7.22
CA ASP A 22 -18.53 -1.95 8.66
C ASP A 22 -17.27 -2.07 9.55
N MET A 23 -16.12 -2.42 8.95
CA MET A 23 -14.89 -2.68 9.68
C MET A 23 -14.20 -1.37 10.09
N THR A 24 -13.93 -1.19 11.39
CA THR A 24 -13.24 0.00 11.89
C THR A 24 -11.79 0.09 11.38
N GLN A 25 -11.23 1.31 11.37
CA GLN A 25 -9.83 1.53 10.95
C GLN A 25 -8.82 0.78 11.83
N GLU A 26 -9.11 0.63 13.13
CA GLU A 26 -8.29 -0.15 14.05
C GLU A 26 -8.32 -1.64 13.71
N ALA A 27 -9.50 -2.18 13.41
CA ALA A 27 -9.64 -3.56 12.98
C ALA A 27 -8.90 -3.79 11.64
N LEU A 28 -8.98 -2.85 10.70
CA LEU A 28 -8.21 -2.89 9.45
C LEU A 28 -6.70 -2.88 9.71
N ALA A 29 -6.23 -2.12 10.70
CA ALA A 29 -4.82 -2.10 11.09
C ALA A 29 -4.35 -3.45 11.65
N VAL A 30 -5.16 -4.06 12.52
CA VAL A 30 -4.88 -5.40 13.09
C VAL A 30 -4.89 -6.45 11.98
N TRP A 31 -5.87 -6.42 11.09
CA TRP A 31 -5.95 -7.29 9.93
C TRP A 31 -4.73 -7.14 9.01
N ALA A 32 -4.30 -5.90 8.75
CA ALA A 32 -3.13 -5.62 7.92
C ALA A 32 -1.83 -6.15 8.55
N LYS A 33 -1.68 -6.00 9.87
CA LYS A 33 -0.55 -6.59 10.61
C LYS A 33 -0.52 -8.11 10.46
N ALA A 34 -1.65 -8.78 10.69
CA ALA A 34 -1.75 -10.23 10.62
C ALA A 34 -1.52 -10.75 9.19
N THR A 35 -2.18 -10.15 8.21
CA THR A 35 -2.14 -10.57 6.79
C THR A 35 -0.75 -10.36 6.18
N TYR A 36 -0.12 -9.22 6.46
CA TYR A 36 1.15 -8.85 5.84
C TYR A 36 2.38 -9.08 6.73
N LYS A 37 2.19 -9.71 7.90
CA LYS A 37 3.25 -10.00 8.88
C LYS A 37 4.09 -8.75 9.20
N LEU A 38 3.42 -7.62 9.42
CA LEU A 38 4.09 -6.35 9.71
C LEU A 38 4.70 -6.39 11.11
N LYS A 39 5.87 -5.77 11.28
CA LYS A 39 6.57 -5.70 12.58
C LYS A 39 5.73 -4.97 13.64
N ARG A 40 4.94 -3.99 13.24
CA ARG A 40 4.08 -3.18 14.12
C ARG A 40 2.68 -3.07 13.51
N VAL A 41 1.70 -2.85 14.37
CA VAL A 41 0.35 -2.45 13.92
C VAL A 41 0.49 -1.07 13.26
N PRO A 42 0.00 -0.86 12.03
CA PRO A 42 -0.01 0.46 11.43
C PRO A 42 -0.89 1.40 12.27
N ALA A 43 -0.47 2.65 12.43
CA ALA A 43 -1.25 3.64 13.16
C ALA A 43 -2.58 3.90 12.44
N GLN A 44 -3.62 4.24 13.20
CA GLN A 44 -4.93 4.60 12.65
C GLN A 44 -4.82 5.75 11.64
N THR A 45 -3.99 6.76 11.92
CA THR A 45 -3.70 7.87 11.01
C THR A 45 -3.15 7.39 9.68
N THR A 46 -2.26 6.39 9.69
CA THR A 46 -1.71 5.78 8.47
C THR A 46 -2.79 5.06 7.66
N ILE A 47 -3.72 4.37 8.32
CA ILE A 47 -4.86 3.74 7.64
C ILE A 47 -5.76 4.81 7.01
N SER A 48 -6.09 5.85 7.76
CA SER A 48 -6.89 6.98 7.27
C SER A 48 -6.25 7.64 6.04
N ASP A 49 -4.95 7.92 6.08
CA ASP A 49 -4.22 8.51 4.96
C ASP A 49 -4.21 7.61 3.71
N ILE A 50 -4.06 6.30 3.90
CA ILE A 50 -4.13 5.32 2.79
C ILE A 50 -5.53 5.31 2.17
N LEU A 51 -6.58 5.32 2.99
CA LEU A 51 -7.97 5.31 2.50
C LEU A 51 -8.33 6.62 1.80
N LYS A 52 -7.92 7.78 2.34
CA LYS A 52 -8.12 9.10 1.71
C LYS A 52 -7.42 9.21 0.35
N THR A 53 -6.26 8.57 0.21
CA THR A 53 -5.48 8.56 -1.04
C THR A 53 -5.73 7.32 -1.90
N ALA A 54 -6.82 6.58 -1.65
CA ALA A 54 -7.09 5.29 -2.28
C ALA A 54 -7.11 5.36 -3.81
N ILE A 55 -7.81 6.35 -4.38
CA ILE A 55 -7.89 6.57 -5.84
C ILE A 55 -6.48 6.69 -6.43
N LYS A 56 -5.63 7.49 -5.79
CA LYS A 56 -4.25 7.70 -6.23
C LYS A 56 -3.41 6.43 -6.09
N ILE A 57 -3.56 5.67 -5.00
CA ILE A 57 -2.80 4.42 -4.76
C ILE A 57 -3.22 3.30 -5.73
N MET A 58 -4.49 3.25 -6.13
CA MET A 58 -5.02 2.26 -7.06
C MET A 58 -4.64 2.54 -8.51
N SER A 59 -4.40 3.80 -8.89
CA SER A 59 -3.86 4.14 -10.21
C SER A 59 -2.53 3.44 -10.49
N ASP A 60 -2.36 2.97 -11.72
CA ASP A 60 -1.12 2.32 -12.18
C ASP A 60 0.08 3.26 -12.17
N ASP A 61 -0.16 4.56 -12.35
CA ASP A 61 0.88 5.61 -12.30
C ASP A 61 1.49 5.77 -10.90
N TYR A 62 0.81 5.29 -9.86
CA TYR A 62 1.34 5.34 -8.50
C TYR A 62 2.60 4.49 -8.36
N GLY A 63 2.72 3.42 -9.15
CA GLY A 63 3.93 2.64 -9.24
C GLY A 63 3.79 1.17 -8.99
N ASN A 64 4.88 0.47 -9.30
CA ASN A 64 4.95 -0.97 -9.18
C ASN A 64 4.72 -1.40 -7.72
N GLY A 65 3.79 -2.33 -7.53
CA GLY A 65 3.30 -2.85 -6.25
C GLY A 65 4.37 -3.30 -5.26
N ARG A 66 5.59 -3.57 -5.74
CA ARG A 66 6.75 -4.01 -4.96
C ARG A 66 7.38 -2.91 -4.09
N ARG A 67 7.21 -1.63 -4.44
CA ARG A 67 7.78 -0.48 -3.71
C ARG A 67 6.91 -0.03 -2.55
N CYS A 68 7.46 0.71 -1.59
CA CYS A 68 6.69 1.34 -0.50
C CYS A 68 6.23 2.77 -0.85
N LYS A 69 7.01 3.48 -1.68
CA LYS A 69 6.76 4.86 -2.15
C LYS A 69 6.40 4.87 -3.63
N PRO A 70 5.60 5.83 -4.08
CA PRO A 70 5.25 5.97 -5.48
C PRO A 70 6.45 6.30 -6.36
N LEU A 71 6.30 6.10 -7.66
CA LEU A 71 7.35 6.41 -8.64
C LEU A 71 7.63 7.92 -8.66
N ARG A 72 8.92 8.24 -8.79
CA ARG A 72 9.38 9.59 -9.10
C ARG A 72 9.86 9.71 -10.56
N VAL A 73 9.82 8.61 -11.31
CA VAL A 73 10.37 8.54 -12.66
C VAL A 73 9.25 8.76 -13.66
N THR A 74 9.55 9.52 -14.70
CA THR A 74 8.64 9.91 -15.78
C THR A 74 8.20 8.75 -16.68
N SER A 75 8.85 7.58 -16.63
CA SER A 75 8.49 6.41 -17.45
C SER A 75 8.59 5.07 -16.70
N ALA A 76 7.49 4.31 -16.69
CA ALA A 76 7.42 2.98 -16.07
C ALA A 76 8.25 1.92 -16.80
N ALA A 77 8.44 2.07 -18.12
CA ALA A 77 9.22 1.15 -18.94
C ALA A 77 10.71 1.11 -18.55
N LEU A 78 11.31 2.27 -18.28
CA LEU A 78 12.71 2.35 -17.88
C LEU A 78 12.97 1.70 -16.51
N GLU A 79 12.02 1.81 -15.57
CA GLU A 79 12.16 1.13 -14.28
C GLU A 79 12.04 -0.39 -14.40
N ASN A 80 11.14 -0.90 -15.25
CA ASN A 80 11.04 -2.34 -15.48
C ASN A 80 12.32 -2.91 -16.11
N GLN A 81 12.96 -2.16 -17.03
CA GLN A 81 14.27 -2.53 -17.56
C GLN A 81 15.35 -2.49 -16.48
N LEU A 82 15.39 -1.45 -15.63
CA LEU A 82 16.36 -1.36 -14.53
C LEU A 82 16.23 -2.55 -13.56
N TRP A 83 15.00 -2.96 -13.22
CA TRP A 83 14.75 -4.12 -12.36
C TRP A 83 15.02 -5.46 -13.03
N ALA A 84 14.93 -5.56 -14.35
CA ALA A 84 15.32 -6.77 -15.08
C ALA A 84 16.84 -6.93 -15.14
N TRP A 85 17.59 -5.85 -14.90
CA TRP A 85 19.04 -5.79 -14.97
C TRP A 85 19.75 -6.02 -13.62
N ILE A 86 19.02 -5.91 -12.50
CA ILE A 86 19.48 -6.16 -11.12
C ILE A 86 18.98 -7.51 -10.65
#